data_AF-A0A848GHX2-F1
#
_entry.id   AF-A0A848GHX2-F1
#
_cell.length_a   1.000
_cell.length_b   1.000
_cell.length_c   1.000
_cell.angle_alpha   90.00
_cell.angle_beta   90.00
_cell.angle_gamma   90.00
#
_symmetry.space_group_name_H-M   'P 1'
#
loop_
_entity.id
_entity.type
_entity.pdbx_description
1 polymer ?
#
loop_
_entity_poly.entity_id
_entity_poly.type
_entity_poly.pdbx_seq_one_letter_code
_entity_poly.pdbx_strand_id
1 'polypeptide(L)'
;MKVNTNLVLKVLYILSWIIFVGICVEAGGYLTNAVFAIVNPSIVKYLWHEVDLSALLKYSPEHFFTLVLTISIVAILKAYLFYLIIAILSTRKLNLSQPFNREVGRFISKLSYVPFMIGLFSWCGVEYTTWLVQQGVTIPDVQYLSLGGADVWLFMSVTLFVIAQIFKRGIELQTENELTV
;
A
#
# COMPACT_ATOMS: atom_id res chain seq x y z
N MET A 1 -24.02 -4.69 25.19
CA MET A 1 -22.93 -3.72 25.42
C MET A 1 -22.97 -2.70 24.29
N LYS A 2 -23.32 -1.43 24.52
CA LYS A 2 -23.30 -0.40 23.45
C LYS A 2 -21.83 -0.05 23.20
N VAL A 3 -21.24 -0.61 22.14
CA VAL A 3 -19.91 -0.22 21.70
C VAL A 3 -19.97 1.26 21.33
N ASN A 4 -19.15 2.09 21.99
CA ASN A 4 -19.10 3.51 21.68
C ASN A 4 -18.37 3.68 20.35
N THR A 5 -19.10 3.93 19.26
CA THR A 5 -18.54 4.04 17.90
C THR A 5 -17.42 5.07 17.80
N ASN A 6 -17.48 6.15 18.59
CA ASN A 6 -16.41 7.15 18.66
C ASN A 6 -15.11 6.57 19.24
N LEU A 7 -15.20 5.65 20.20
CA LEU A 7 -14.03 4.98 20.76
C LEU A 7 -13.40 4.04 19.73
N VAL A 8 -14.21 3.28 18.99
CA VAL A 8 -13.73 2.39 17.91
C VAL A 8 -13.02 3.19 16.82
N LEU A 9 -13.61 4.28 16.33
CA LEU A 9 -12.99 5.14 15.33
C LEU A 9 -11.67 5.76 15.82
N LYS A 10 -11.60 6.17 17.09
CA LYS A 10 -10.37 6.73 17.68
C LYS A 10 -9.25 5.70 17.77
N VAL A 11 -9.59 4.46 18.13
CA VAL A 11 -8.62 3.34 18.16
C VAL A 11 -8.12 3.04 16.75
N LEU A 12 -9.02 2.92 15.77
CA LEU A 12 -8.64 2.69 14.36
C LEU A 12 -7.76 3.82 13.82
N TYR A 13 -8.03 5.06 14.20
CA TYR A 13 -7.23 6.22 13.80
C TYR A 13 -5.79 6.14 14.32
N ILE A 14 -5.61 5.81 15.60
CA ILE A 14 -4.29 5.65 16.21
C ILE A 14 -3.53 4.48 15.57
N LEU A 15 -4.19 3.34 15.39
CA LEU A 15 -3.59 2.18 14.73
C LEU A 15 -3.16 2.50 13.29
N SER A 16 -3.98 3.23 12.55
CA SER A 16 -3.66 3.63 11.18
C SER A 16 -2.42 4.51 11.11
N TRP A 17 -2.25 5.44 12.06
CA TRP A 17 -1.04 6.25 12.18
C TRP A 17 0.21 5.43 12.49
N ILE A 18 0.11 4.47 13.41
CA ILE A 18 1.24 3.59 13.76
C ILE A 18 1.70 2.82 12.52
N ILE A 19 0.76 2.23 11.77
CA ILE A 19 1.08 1.48 10.56
C ILE A 19 1.65 2.40 9.47
N PHE A 20 1.06 3.58 9.27
CA PHE A 20 1.54 4.55 8.30
C PHE A 20 3.00 4.96 8.55
N VAL A 21 3.36 5.27 9.80
CA VAL A 21 4.74 5.61 10.18
C VAL A 21 5.67 4.42 9.93
N GLY A 22 5.26 3.20 10.28
CA GLY A 22 6.03 1.99 9.99
C GLY A 22 6.35 1.82 8.51
N ILE A 23 5.35 1.96 7.63
CA ILE A 23 5.52 1.87 6.18
C ILE A 23 6.41 3.00 5.64
N CYS A 24 6.29 4.22 6.18
CA CYS A 24 7.17 5.33 5.79
C CYS A 24 8.64 5.06 6.16
N VAL A 25 8.91 4.44 7.31
CA VAL A 25 10.26 4.02 7.70
C VAL A 25 10.77 2.92 6.78
N GLU A 26 9.93 1.93 6.46
CA GLU A 26 10.22 0.87 5.47
C GLU A 26 10.60 1.45 4.09
N ALA A 27 9.77 2.33 3.55
CA ALA A 27 10.01 3.02 2.29
C ALA A 27 11.31 3.83 2.32
N GLY A 28 11.54 4.55 3.41
CA GLY A 28 12.75 5.35 3.61
C GLY A 28 14.01 4.49 3.62
N GLY A 29 13.97 3.33 4.29
CA GLY A 29 15.13 2.44 4.34
C GLY A 29 15.43 1.73 3.02
N TYR A 30 14.42 1.43 2.19
CA TYR A 30 14.66 0.97 0.81
C TYR A 30 15.39 2.02 -0.03
N LEU A 31 14.93 3.28 0.06
CA LEU A 31 15.51 4.36 -0.72
C LEU A 31 16.93 4.69 -0.26
N THR A 32 17.18 4.74 1.05
CA THR A 32 18.53 4.99 1.57
C THR A 32 19.47 3.84 1.21
N ASN A 33 19.06 2.58 1.34
CA ASN A 33 19.87 1.45 0.89
C ASN A 33 20.20 1.54 -0.60
N ALA A 34 19.24 1.92 -1.44
CA ALA A 34 19.48 2.08 -2.88
C ALA A 34 20.51 3.18 -3.17
N VAL A 35 20.43 4.31 -2.48
CA VAL A 35 21.40 5.41 -2.61
C VAL A 35 22.79 4.98 -2.14
N PHE A 36 22.88 4.33 -0.97
CA PHE A 36 24.16 3.87 -0.44
C PHE A 36 24.78 2.73 -1.26
N ALA A 37 23.99 1.87 -1.90
CA ALA A 37 24.50 0.87 -2.82
C ALA A 37 25.29 1.50 -3.99
N ILE A 38 24.87 2.68 -4.46
CA ILE A 38 25.55 3.43 -5.53
C ILE A 38 26.80 4.15 -5.00
N VAL A 39 26.69 4.85 -3.87
CA VAL A 39 27.77 5.70 -3.35
C VAL A 39 28.86 4.90 -2.64
N ASN A 40 28.49 3.95 -1.79
CA ASN A 40 29.43 3.11 -1.06
C ASN A 40 28.77 1.76 -0.69
N PRO A 41 28.88 0.74 -1.58
CA PRO A 41 28.22 -0.54 -1.39
C PRO A 41 28.68 -1.29 -0.12
N SER A 42 29.83 -0.93 0.46
CA SER A 42 30.30 -1.52 1.73
C SER A 42 29.43 -1.15 2.94
N ILE A 43 28.71 -0.02 2.88
CA ILE A 43 27.88 0.49 3.98
C ILE A 43 26.51 -0.23 4.03
N VAL A 44 26.01 -0.71 2.89
CA VAL A 44 24.68 -1.36 2.77
C VAL A 44 24.53 -2.54 3.73
N LYS A 45 25.62 -3.30 3.95
CA LYS A 45 25.67 -4.44 4.88
C LYS A 45 25.37 -4.05 6.34
N TYR A 46 25.60 -2.80 6.72
CA TYR A 46 25.41 -2.30 8.09
C TYR A 46 24.10 -1.51 8.28
N LEU A 47 23.38 -1.18 7.21
CA LEU A 47 22.11 -0.46 7.24
C LEU A 47 20.93 -1.43 7.35
N TRP A 48 20.62 -2.11 6.25
CA TRP A 48 19.55 -3.09 6.16
C TRP A 48 20.01 -4.24 5.27
N HIS A 49 20.65 -5.22 5.90
CA HIS A 49 21.21 -6.38 5.24
C HIS A 49 20.14 -7.20 4.48
N GLU A 50 18.91 -7.28 5.01
CA GLU A 50 17.83 -8.07 4.40
C GLU A 50 17.35 -7.51 3.04
N VAL A 51 17.81 -6.31 2.66
CA VAL A 51 17.47 -5.65 1.39
C VAL A 51 18.73 -5.30 0.58
N ASP A 52 19.81 -6.06 0.77
CA ASP A 52 21.06 -5.81 0.04
C ASP A 52 20.91 -6.16 -1.46
N LEU A 53 20.85 -5.12 -2.29
CA LEU A 53 20.79 -5.21 -3.75
C LEU A 53 22.15 -4.95 -4.42
N SER A 54 23.25 -4.92 -3.65
CA SER A 54 24.60 -4.65 -4.17
C SER A 54 25.06 -5.68 -5.20
N ALA A 55 24.61 -6.94 -5.06
CA ALA A 55 24.89 -8.01 -6.04
C ALA A 55 24.20 -7.73 -7.38
N LEU A 56 22.96 -7.25 -7.36
CA LEU A 56 22.21 -6.86 -8.56
C LEU A 56 22.82 -5.64 -9.23
N LEU A 57 23.29 -4.66 -8.46
CA LEU A 57 24.00 -3.49 -8.98
C LEU A 57 25.28 -3.87 -9.74
N LYS A 58 26.03 -4.86 -9.24
CA LYS A 58 27.23 -5.39 -9.91
C LYS A 58 26.89 -6.17 -11.18
N TYR A 59 25.77 -6.89 -11.18
CA TYR A 59 25.31 -7.63 -12.35
C TYR A 59 24.88 -6.67 -13.47
N SER A 60 24.03 -5.70 -13.15
CA SER A 60 23.56 -4.70 -14.11
C SER A 60 22.93 -3.50 -13.41
N PRO A 61 23.41 -2.27 -13.65
CA PRO A 61 22.80 -1.06 -13.11
C PRO A 61 21.35 -0.84 -13.55
N GLU A 62 21.00 -1.29 -14.76
CA GLU A 62 19.65 -1.16 -15.31
C GLU A 62 18.62 -1.96 -14.50
N HIS A 63 18.84 -3.26 -14.29
CA HIS A 63 17.93 -4.10 -13.50
C HIS A 63 17.86 -3.67 -12.04
N PHE A 64 18.97 -3.15 -11.49
CA PHE A 64 18.97 -2.55 -10.16
C PHE A 64 17.99 -1.37 -10.08
N PHE A 65 18.08 -0.43 -11.02
CA PHE A 65 17.18 0.73 -11.04
C PHE A 65 15.72 0.33 -11.25
N THR A 66 15.45 -0.62 -12.16
CA THR A 66 14.11 -1.15 -12.38
C THR A 66 13.52 -1.75 -11.12
N LEU A 67 14.26 -2.61 -10.42
CA LEU A 67 13.77 -3.26 -9.21
C LEU A 67 13.54 -2.27 -8.06
N VAL A 68 14.49 -1.35 -7.83
CA VAL A 68 14.36 -0.29 -6.81
C VAL A 68 13.15 0.59 -7.10
N LEU A 69 12.91 0.94 -8.36
CA LEU A 69 11.75 1.71 -8.77
C LEU A 69 10.44 0.95 -8.48
N THR A 70 10.36 -0.34 -8.82
CA THR A 70 9.18 -1.17 -8.54
C THR A 70 8.90 -1.26 -7.04
N ILE A 71 9.91 -1.52 -6.21
CA ILE A 71 9.79 -1.57 -4.75
C ILE A 71 9.30 -0.22 -4.20
N SER A 72 9.87 0.87 -4.69
CA SER A 72 9.51 2.23 -4.27
C SER A 72 8.06 2.56 -4.61
N ILE A 73 7.58 2.20 -5.81
CA ILE A 73 6.18 2.38 -6.22
C ILE A 73 5.24 1.63 -5.27
N VAL A 74 5.55 0.36 -4.97
CA VAL A 74 4.74 -0.46 -4.05
C VAL A 74 4.70 0.16 -2.65
N ALA A 75 5.85 0.58 -2.11
CA ALA A 75 5.94 1.20 -0.80
C ALA A 75 5.16 2.53 -0.71
N ILE A 76 5.26 3.38 -1.74
CA ILE A 76 4.51 4.64 -1.84
C ILE A 76 3.00 4.38 -1.92
N LEU A 77 2.56 3.38 -2.69
CA LEU A 77 1.15 3.02 -2.79
C LEU A 77 0.61 2.51 -1.44
N LYS A 78 1.36 1.69 -0.70
CA LYS A 78 1.00 1.26 0.66
C LYS A 78 0.88 2.47 1.60
N ALA A 79 1.84 3.38 1.58
CA ALA A 79 1.77 4.61 2.40
C ALA A 79 0.56 5.47 2.03
N TYR A 80 0.28 5.62 0.72
CA TYR A 80 -0.89 6.35 0.22
C TYR A 80 -2.21 5.71 0.68
N LEU A 81 -2.30 4.38 0.70
CA LEU A 81 -3.47 3.66 1.22
C LEU A 81 -3.77 4.04 2.66
N PHE A 82 -2.77 3.98 3.54
CA PHE A 82 -2.94 4.34 4.96
C PHE A 82 -3.18 5.83 5.15
N TYR A 83 -2.57 6.68 4.34
CA TYR A 83 -2.89 8.11 4.32
C TYR A 83 -4.38 8.35 4.00
N LEU A 84 -4.95 7.64 3.01
CA LEU A 84 -6.39 7.74 2.71
C LEU A 84 -7.26 7.36 3.92
N ILE A 85 -6.90 6.29 4.64
CA ILE A 85 -7.61 5.84 5.85
C ILE A 85 -7.50 6.90 6.96
N ILE A 86 -6.31 7.42 7.22
CA ILE A 86 -6.08 8.48 8.21
C ILE A 86 -6.88 9.73 7.83
N ALA A 87 -6.87 10.12 6.55
CA ALA A 87 -7.58 11.30 6.07
C ALA A 87 -9.09 11.18 6.29
N ILE A 88 -9.70 10.04 5.98
CA ILE A 88 -11.15 9.88 6.19
C ILE A 88 -11.51 9.83 7.68
N LEU A 89 -10.67 9.19 8.52
CA LEU A 89 -10.90 9.08 9.96
C LEU A 89 -10.67 10.40 10.71
N SER A 90 -9.73 11.23 10.23
CA SER A 90 -9.44 12.55 10.78
C SER A 90 -10.51 13.56 10.38
N THR A 91 -10.99 13.50 9.14
CA THR A 91 -11.92 14.50 8.66
C THR A 91 -13.31 14.26 9.26
N ARG A 92 -13.97 15.32 9.75
CA ARG A 92 -15.39 15.28 10.18
C ARG A 92 -16.39 14.88 9.08
N LYS A 93 -15.90 14.56 7.88
CA LYS A 93 -16.66 14.08 6.71
C LYS A 93 -17.20 12.66 6.90
N LEU A 94 -16.66 11.90 7.85
CA LEU A 94 -17.20 10.62 8.25
C LEU A 94 -18.43 10.84 9.14
N ASN A 95 -19.52 11.34 8.54
CA ASN A 95 -20.80 11.45 9.21
C ASN A 95 -21.45 10.06 9.29
N LEU A 96 -21.23 9.37 10.40
CA LEU A 96 -21.81 8.05 10.66
C LEU A 96 -23.35 8.07 10.71
N SER A 97 -23.97 9.23 10.91
CA SER A 97 -25.43 9.39 10.82
C SER A 97 -25.92 9.31 9.37
N GLN A 98 -25.07 9.62 8.39
CA GLN A 98 -25.37 9.57 6.96
C GLN A 98 -24.21 8.93 6.18
N PRO A 99 -24.02 7.60 6.32
CA PRO A 99 -22.84 6.90 5.82
C PRO A 99 -22.80 6.80 4.28
N PHE A 100 -23.95 6.85 3.61
CA PHE A 100 -24.05 6.80 2.15
C PHE A 100 -24.02 8.20 1.53
N ASN A 101 -22.87 8.86 1.64
CA ASN A 101 -22.63 10.12 0.96
C ASN A 101 -21.55 9.98 -0.14
N ARG A 102 -21.52 10.94 -1.06
CA ARG A 102 -20.60 10.93 -2.22
C ARG A 102 -19.12 10.94 -1.81
N GLU A 103 -18.77 11.53 -0.66
CA GLU A 103 -17.38 11.58 -0.20
C GLU A 103 -16.90 10.21 0.29
N VAL A 104 -17.72 9.51 1.08
CA VAL A 104 -17.46 8.14 1.54
C VAL A 104 -17.43 7.17 0.36
N GLY A 105 -18.36 7.30 -0.60
CA GLY A 105 -18.35 6.47 -1.81
C GLY A 105 -17.07 6.62 -2.64
N ARG A 106 -16.58 7.86 -2.82
CA ARG A 106 -15.29 8.12 -3.49
C ARG A 106 -14.12 7.57 -2.70
N PHE A 107 -14.14 7.68 -1.37
CA PHE A 107 -13.12 7.10 -0.51
C PHE A 107 -13.04 5.57 -0.68
N ILE A 108 -14.17 4.86 -0.57
CA ILE A 108 -14.20 3.39 -0.71
C ILE A 108 -13.76 2.96 -2.11
N SER A 109 -14.14 3.71 -3.15
CA SER A 109 -13.68 3.45 -4.52
C SER A 109 -12.15 3.60 -4.66
N LYS A 110 -11.56 4.64 -4.07
CA LYS A 110 -10.09 4.77 -4.03
C LYS A 110 -9.45 3.63 -3.23
N LEU A 111 -10.09 3.24 -2.13
CA LEU A 111 -9.63 2.16 -1.26
C LEU A 111 -9.66 0.79 -1.96
N SER A 112 -10.46 0.60 -3.01
CA SER A 112 -10.42 -0.62 -3.82
C SER A 112 -9.37 -0.57 -4.93
N TYR A 113 -9.16 0.59 -5.55
CA TYR A 113 -8.19 0.75 -6.63
C TYR A 113 -6.74 0.75 -6.17
N VAL A 114 -6.43 1.29 -4.98
CA VAL A 114 -5.04 1.32 -4.49
C VAL A 114 -4.49 -0.08 -4.21
N PRO A 115 -5.18 -0.98 -3.47
CA PRO A 115 -4.76 -2.37 -3.29
C PRO A 115 -4.63 -3.15 -4.61
N PHE A 116 -5.45 -2.82 -5.62
CA PHE A 116 -5.30 -3.43 -6.95
C PHE A 116 -3.92 -3.12 -7.54
N MET A 117 -3.54 -1.84 -7.52
CA MET A 117 -2.24 -1.40 -8.03
C MET A 117 -1.09 -1.99 -7.21
N ILE A 118 -1.22 -2.03 -5.87
CA ILE A 118 -0.23 -2.66 -5.00
C ILE A 118 -0.05 -4.13 -5.42
N GLY A 119 -1.14 -4.89 -5.54
CA GLY A 119 -1.11 -6.30 -5.92
C GLY A 119 -0.52 -6.53 -7.32
N LEU A 120 -0.86 -5.69 -8.29
CA LEU A 120 -0.33 -5.76 -9.65
C LEU A 120 1.19 -5.52 -9.69
N PHE A 121 1.67 -4.42 -9.09
CA PHE A 121 3.10 -4.10 -9.07
C PHE A 121 3.90 -5.09 -8.23
N SER A 122 3.32 -5.59 -7.13
CA SER A 122 3.89 -6.64 -6.30
C SER A 122 4.04 -7.95 -7.07
N TRP A 123 3.02 -8.39 -7.81
CA TRP A 123 3.08 -9.58 -8.65
C TRP A 123 4.15 -9.46 -9.75
N CYS A 124 4.13 -8.35 -10.51
CA CYS A 124 5.14 -8.09 -11.54
C CYS A 124 6.56 -8.05 -10.94
N GLY A 125 6.72 -7.44 -9.76
CA GLY A 125 7.99 -7.38 -9.05
C GLY A 125 8.50 -8.78 -8.64
N VAL A 126 7.62 -9.65 -8.14
CA VAL A 126 7.96 -11.03 -7.78
C VAL A 126 8.34 -11.86 -9.00
N GLU A 127 7.62 -11.74 -10.11
CA GLU A 127 7.99 -12.42 -11.35
C GLU A 127 9.34 -11.94 -11.87
N TYR A 128 9.58 -10.64 -11.81
CA TYR A 128 10.82 -10.03 -12.23
C TYR A 128 12.03 -10.46 -11.39
N THR A 129 11.90 -10.49 -10.05
CA THR A 129 12.96 -11.00 -9.17
C THR A 129 13.20 -12.48 -9.39
N THR A 130 12.14 -13.28 -9.59
CA THR A 130 12.26 -14.72 -9.88
C THR A 130 13.03 -14.95 -11.18
N TRP A 131 12.73 -14.18 -12.23
CA TRP A 131 13.46 -14.25 -13.49
C TRP A 131 14.94 -13.90 -13.32
N LEU A 132 15.28 -12.86 -12.56
CA LEU A 132 16.67 -12.49 -12.28
C LEU A 132 17.42 -13.58 -11.47
N VAL A 133 16.75 -14.22 -10.51
CA VAL A 133 17.32 -15.34 -9.75
C VAL A 133 17.62 -16.53 -10.69
N GLN A 134 16.77 -16.79 -11.67
CA GLN A 134 17.02 -17.83 -12.70
C GLN A 134 18.23 -17.50 -13.58
N GLN A 135 18.58 -16.22 -13.75
CA GLN A 135 19.82 -15.80 -14.44
C GLN A 135 21.08 -15.95 -13.56
N GLY A 136 20.95 -16.43 -12.32
CA GLY A 136 22.06 -16.66 -11.40
C GLY A 136 22.41 -15.45 -10.52
N VAL A 137 21.54 -14.43 -10.47
CA VAL A 137 21.74 -13.25 -9.61
C VAL A 137 21.23 -13.54 -8.20
N THR A 138 22.07 -13.28 -7.19
CA THR A 138 21.66 -13.33 -5.78
C THR A 138 20.79 -12.13 -5.44
N ILE A 139 19.51 -12.37 -5.16
CA ILE A 139 18.54 -11.37 -4.75
C ILE A 139 17.96 -11.78 -3.39
N PRO A 140 17.72 -10.84 -2.46
CA PRO A 140 17.02 -11.12 -1.21
C PRO A 140 15.61 -11.65 -1.42
N ASP A 141 15.04 -12.28 -0.38
CA ASP A 141 13.66 -12.80 -0.45
C ASP A 141 12.67 -11.66 -0.74
N VAL A 142 11.69 -11.94 -1.60
CA VAL A 142 10.60 -11.03 -1.98
C VAL A 142 9.81 -10.52 -0.77
N GLN A 143 9.77 -11.29 0.32
CA GLN A 143 9.14 -10.87 1.57
C GLN A 143 9.84 -9.67 2.20
N TYR A 144 11.17 -9.58 2.10
CA TYR A 144 11.96 -8.45 2.61
C TYR A 144 11.99 -7.26 1.65
N LEU A 145 11.71 -7.48 0.36
CA LEU A 145 11.66 -6.43 -0.67
C LEU A 145 10.32 -5.68 -0.70
N SER A 146 9.44 -5.87 0.28
CA SER A 146 8.08 -5.29 0.30
C SER A 146 7.18 -5.76 -0.86
N LEU A 147 7.63 -6.74 -1.64
CA LEU A 147 6.92 -7.28 -2.81
C LEU A 147 6.06 -8.50 -2.46
N GLY A 148 6.09 -8.97 -1.21
CA GLY A 148 5.24 -10.07 -0.76
C GLY A 148 3.75 -9.70 -0.65
N GLY A 149 2.89 -10.72 -0.76
CA GLY A 149 1.45 -10.61 -0.50
C GLY A 149 0.60 -10.09 -1.67
N ALA A 150 1.08 -10.22 -2.92
CA ALA A 150 0.36 -9.78 -4.12
C ALA A 150 -1.08 -10.33 -4.17
N ASP A 151 -1.23 -11.62 -3.87
CA ASP A 151 -2.49 -12.35 -3.79
C ASP A 151 -3.45 -11.74 -2.74
N VAL A 152 -2.94 -11.41 -1.55
CA VAL A 152 -3.71 -10.78 -0.48
C VAL A 152 -4.18 -9.38 -0.90
N TRP A 153 -3.32 -8.60 -1.54
CA TRP A 153 -3.67 -7.25 -2.02
C TRP A 153 -4.72 -7.29 -3.14
N LEU A 154 -4.60 -8.23 -4.08
CA LEU A 154 -5.59 -8.43 -5.13
C LEU A 154 -6.94 -8.90 -4.55
N PHE A 155 -6.92 -9.85 -3.62
CA PHE A 155 -8.13 -10.32 -2.94
C PHE A 155 -8.82 -9.19 -2.15
N MET A 156 -8.05 -8.39 -1.42
CA MET A 156 -8.54 -7.22 -0.71
C MET A 156 -9.16 -6.21 -1.68
N SER A 157 -8.52 -5.98 -2.83
CA SER A 157 -9.05 -5.08 -3.87
C SER A 157 -10.41 -5.52 -4.38
N VAL A 158 -10.57 -6.78 -4.77
CA VAL A 158 -11.83 -7.32 -5.28
C VAL A 158 -12.93 -7.19 -4.22
N THR A 159 -12.60 -7.52 -2.96
CA THR A 159 -13.54 -7.40 -1.84
C THR A 159 -13.99 -5.95 -1.63
N LEU A 160 -13.05 -5.01 -1.59
CA LEU A 160 -13.35 -3.58 -1.44
C LEU A 160 -14.08 -3.01 -2.65
N PHE A 161 -13.82 -3.54 -3.85
CA PHE A 161 -14.53 -3.13 -5.06
C PHE A 161 -16.00 -3.52 -5.01
N VAL A 162 -16.31 -4.73 -4.54
CA VAL A 162 -17.71 -5.17 -4.30
C VAL A 162 -18.38 -4.22 -3.30
N ILE A 163 -17.71 -3.90 -2.19
CA ILE A 163 -18.22 -2.94 -1.20
C ILE A 163 -18.43 -1.55 -1.83
N ALA A 164 -17.52 -1.09 -2.70
CA ALA A 164 -17.66 0.18 -3.41
C ALA A 164 -18.92 0.22 -4.29
N GLN A 165 -19.23 -0.87 -5.00
CA GLN A 165 -20.46 -0.96 -5.80
C GLN A 165 -21.72 -0.91 -4.95
N ILE A 166 -21.73 -1.61 -3.80
CA ILE A 166 -22.84 -1.57 -2.84
C ILE A 166 -23.05 -0.14 -2.33
N PHE A 167 -21.97 0.55 -1.93
CA PHE A 167 -22.04 1.94 -1.47
C PHE A 167 -22.53 2.88 -2.56
N LYS A 168 -22.08 2.72 -3.81
CA LYS A 168 -22.56 3.50 -4.94
C LYS A 168 -24.07 3.36 -5.10
N ARG A 169 -24.59 2.12 -5.05
CA ARG A 169 -26.03 1.87 -5.12
C ARG A 169 -26.79 2.44 -3.93
N GLY A 170 -26.24 2.34 -2.72
CA GLY A 170 -26.82 2.93 -1.51
C GLY A 170 -26.94 4.45 -1.59
N ILE A 171 -25.93 5.13 -2.14
CA ILE A 171 -25.96 6.60 -2.36
C ILE A 171 -27.06 6.98 -3.37
N GLU A 172 -27.20 6.23 -4.47
CA GLU A 172 -28.26 6.46 -5.47
C GLU A 172 -29.64 6.37 -4.82
N LEU A 173 -29.91 5.29 -4.08
CA LEU A 173 -31.19 5.07 -3.39
C LEU A 173 -31.49 6.15 -2.34
N GLN A 174 -30.47 6.58 -1.59
CA GLN A 174 -30.64 7.65 -0.61
C GLN A 174 -30.98 9.00 -1.28
N THR A 175 -30.33 9.29 -2.42
CA THR A 175 -30.59 10.52 -3.18
C THR A 175 -31.99 10.51 -3.79
N GLU A 176 -32.45 9.37 -4.31
CA GLU A 176 -33.82 9.22 -4.83
C GLU A 176 -34.86 9.46 -3.73
N ASN A 177 -34.68 8.86 -2.55
CA ASN A 177 -35.62 9.02 -1.44
C ASN A 177 -35.70 10.47 -0.93
N GLU A 178 -34.57 11.19 -0.89
CA GLU A 178 -34.54 12.62 -0.51
C GLU A 178 -35.24 13.54 -1.53
N LEU A 179 -35.38 13.11 -2.79
CA LEU A 179 -36.06 13.87 -3.85
C LEU A 179 -37.57 13.60 -3.93
N THR A 180 -38.05 12.51 -3.34
CA THR A 180 -39.47 12.10 -3.39
C THR A 180 -40.27 12.46 -2.13
N VAL A 181 -39.62 12.95 -1.07
CA VAL A 181 -40.26 13.38 0.19
C VAL A 181 -40.57 14.87 0.17
#